data_AF-A0A498G1C9-F1
#
_entry.id   AF-A0A498G1C9-F1
#
_cell.length_a   1.000
_cell.length_b   1.000
_cell.length_c   1.000
_cell.angle_alpha   90.00
_cell.angle_beta   90.00
_cell.angle_gamma   90.00
#
_symmetry.space_group_name_H-M   'P 1'
#
loop_
_entity.id
_entity.type
_entity.pdbx_description
1 polymer ?
#
loop_
_entity_poly.entity_id
_entity_poly.type
_entity_poly.pdbx_seq_one_letter_code
_entity_poly.pdbx_strand_id
1 'polypeptide(L)'
;MRVMTHLSARADAAYQNDYHHKLRGRLWEALDDTKYDQRHDDGEPPGFVYSNPFPPHDMEAGDDRKLLVASPEEELLAHVAADLLEEPELNIGEMPFRV
;
A
#
# COMPACT_ATOMS: atom_id res chain seq x y z
N MET A 1 9.92 -11.30 5.35
CA MET A 1 9.03 -10.74 6.40
C MET A 1 7.80 -10.15 5.74
N ARG A 2 6.73 -9.85 6.50
CA ARG A 2 5.51 -9.25 5.97
C ARG A 2 4.82 -8.38 7.01
N VAL A 3 4.31 -7.24 6.57
CA VAL A 3 3.43 -6.35 7.34
C VAL A 3 2.00 -6.50 6.85
N MET A 4 1.04 -6.43 7.77
CA MET A 4 -0.39 -6.39 7.47
C MET A 4 -0.95 -5.07 7.96
N THR A 5 -1.44 -4.28 7.02
CA THR A 5 -2.08 -2.99 7.28
C THR A 5 -3.59 -3.22 7.33
N HIS A 6 -4.21 -2.75 8.40
CA HIS A 6 -5.66 -2.68 8.51
C HIS A 6 -6.10 -1.36 7.89
N LEU A 7 -7.17 -1.40 7.10
CA LEU A 7 -7.68 -0.25 6.37
C LEU A 7 -9.16 -0.08 6.68
N SER A 8 -9.61 1.14 6.88
CA SER A 8 -11.02 1.49 6.97
C SER A 8 -11.41 2.32 5.75
N ALA A 9 -12.44 1.89 5.03
CA ALA A 9 -13.00 2.64 3.91
C ALA A 9 -13.59 3.97 4.43
N ARG A 10 -13.25 5.09 3.80
CA ARG A 10 -13.73 6.41 4.25
C ARG A 10 -15.04 6.83 3.60
N ALA A 11 -15.42 6.16 2.51
CA ALA A 11 -16.64 6.41 1.75
C ALA A 11 -17.05 5.14 0.99
N ASP A 12 -18.29 5.12 0.54
CA ASP A 12 -18.78 4.10 -0.39
C ASP A 12 -18.00 4.20 -1.71
N ALA A 13 -17.55 3.06 -2.23
CA ALA A 13 -16.87 3.00 -3.52
C ALA A 13 -16.92 1.61 -4.14
N ALA A 14 -16.91 1.57 -5.47
CA ALA A 14 -16.77 0.34 -6.22
C ALA A 14 -15.35 -0.22 -6.08
N TYR A 15 -15.21 -1.54 -5.99
CA TYR A 15 -13.90 -2.17 -5.93
C TYR A 15 -13.19 -2.10 -7.28
N GLN A 16 -12.04 -1.42 -7.31
CA GLN A 16 -11.24 -1.23 -8.52
C GLN A 16 -10.18 -2.33 -8.68
N ASN A 17 -10.21 -3.02 -9.82
CA ASN A 17 -9.27 -4.10 -10.14
C ASN A 17 -7.95 -3.61 -10.76
N ASP A 18 -7.91 -2.36 -11.21
CA ASP A 18 -6.74 -1.67 -11.77
C ASP A 18 -5.89 -0.96 -10.69
N TYR A 19 -6.06 -1.35 -9.42
CA TYR A 19 -5.39 -0.78 -8.24
C TYR A 19 -3.85 -0.81 -8.30
N HIS A 20 -3.28 -1.77 -9.04
CA HIS A 20 -1.85 -2.11 -8.99
C HIS A 20 -0.92 -0.90 -9.18
N HIS A 21 -1.18 -0.08 -10.20
CA HIS A 21 -0.31 1.06 -10.50
C HIS A 21 -0.35 2.13 -9.40
N LYS A 22 -1.54 2.41 -8.86
CA LYS A 22 -1.74 3.41 -7.81
C LYS A 22 -1.16 2.96 -6.48
N LEU A 23 -1.43 1.72 -6.09
CA LEU A 23 -0.88 1.16 -4.86
C LEU A 23 0.65 1.05 -4.92
N ARG A 24 1.20 0.63 -6.07
CA ARG A 24 2.67 0.60 -6.26
C ARG A 24 3.28 1.99 -6.11
N GLY A 25 2.69 3.02 -6.71
CA GLY A 25 3.16 4.41 -6.58
C GLY A 25 3.21 4.85 -5.13
N ARG A 26 2.12 4.64 -4.38
CA ARG A 26 2.06 5.01 -2.96
C ARG A 26 3.07 4.25 -2.07
N LEU A 27 3.38 3.00 -2.40
CA LEU A 27 4.43 2.23 -1.70
C LEU A 27 5.85 2.71 -2.06
N TRP A 28 6.04 3.26 -3.26
CA TRP A 28 7.31 3.88 -3.64
C TRP A 28 7.52 5.23 -2.98
N GLU A 29 6.46 6.06 -2.89
CA GLU A 29 6.50 7.32 -2.14
C GLU A 29 6.97 7.10 -0.70
N ALA A 30 6.55 6.00 -0.06
CA ALA A 30 7.00 5.61 1.29
C ALA A 30 8.49 5.22 1.39
N LEU A 31 9.17 5.07 0.25
CA LEU A 31 10.58 4.73 0.13
C LEU A 31 11.42 5.90 -0.42
N ASP A 32 10.79 7.04 -0.74
CA ASP A 32 11.47 8.26 -1.17
C ASP A 32 12.49 8.71 -0.11
N ASP A 33 13.62 9.28 -0.55
CA ASP A 33 14.74 9.70 0.31
C ASP A 33 15.38 8.57 1.16
N THR A 34 15.03 7.31 0.91
CA THR A 34 15.71 6.15 1.51
C THR A 34 16.75 5.56 0.56
N LYS A 35 17.56 4.60 1.04
CA LYS A 35 18.46 3.84 0.17
C LYS A 35 17.75 3.00 -0.89
N TYR A 36 16.43 2.82 -0.77
CA TYR A 36 15.61 2.01 -1.66
C TYR A 36 15.08 2.80 -2.86
N ASP A 37 15.02 4.12 -2.76
CA ASP A 37 14.50 5.04 -3.80
C ASP A 37 15.13 4.77 -5.19
N GLN A 38 16.45 4.58 -5.23
CA GLN A 38 17.21 4.32 -6.46
C GLN A 38 16.73 3.09 -7.26
N ARG A 39 16.02 2.16 -6.61
CA ARG A 39 15.48 0.94 -7.24
C ARG A 39 14.20 1.20 -8.04
N HIS A 40 13.63 2.40 -7.97
CA HIS A 40 12.42 2.72 -8.73
C HIS A 40 12.66 2.68 -10.25
N ASP A 41 13.85 3.10 -10.70
CA ASP A 41 14.17 3.31 -12.12
C ASP A 41 15.35 2.45 -12.63
N ASP A 42 15.94 1.59 -11.80
CA ASP A 42 17.11 0.78 -12.16
C ASP A 42 16.78 -0.46 -13.04
N GLY A 43 15.49 -0.79 -13.17
CA GLY A 43 15.00 -1.93 -13.94
C GLY A 43 15.09 -3.27 -13.21
N GLU A 44 15.55 -3.29 -11.96
CA GLU A 44 15.56 -4.46 -11.10
C GLU A 44 14.18 -4.67 -10.45
N PRO A 45 13.88 -5.89 -9.95
CA PRO A 45 12.68 -6.12 -9.17
C PRO A 45 12.64 -5.19 -7.93
N PRO A 46 11.47 -4.68 -7.55
CA PRO A 46 11.32 -3.65 -6.50
C PRO A 46 11.77 -4.11 -5.09
N GLY A 47 12.07 -5.40 -4.90
CA GLY A 47 12.44 -5.95 -3.59
C GLY A 47 11.25 -6.12 -2.64
N PHE A 48 10.01 -5.87 -3.07
CA PHE A 48 8.80 -6.15 -2.32
C PHE A 48 7.66 -6.65 -3.21
N VAL A 49 6.68 -7.29 -2.59
CA VAL A 49 5.41 -7.69 -3.21
C VAL A 49 4.27 -7.29 -2.29
N TYR A 50 3.06 -7.14 -2.83
CA TYR A 50 1.88 -6.78 -2.06
C TYR A 50 0.64 -7.53 -2.53
N SER A 51 -0.34 -7.69 -1.65
CA SER A 51 -1.65 -8.21 -2.00
C SER A 51 -2.53 -7.12 -2.62
N ASN A 52 -3.65 -7.52 -3.19
CA ASN A 52 -4.78 -6.60 -3.33
C ASN A 52 -5.28 -6.13 -1.95
N PRO A 53 -6.02 -5.01 -1.85
CA PRO A 53 -6.89 -4.75 -0.71
C PRO A 53 -7.95 -5.87 -0.64
N PHE A 54 -8.07 -6.56 0.50
CA PHE A 54 -9.02 -7.66 0.66
C PHE A 54 -9.90 -7.50 1.90
N PRO A 55 -11.16 -7.95 1.86
CA PRO A 55 -11.82 -8.70 0.77
C PRO A 55 -12.14 -7.86 -0.50
N PRO A 56 -12.12 -8.46 -1.71
CA PRO A 56 -12.29 -7.73 -2.97
C PRO A 56 -13.75 -7.61 -3.38
N HIS A 57 -14.49 -6.75 -2.69
CA HIS A 57 -15.86 -6.37 -3.04
C HIS A 57 -16.07 -4.88 -2.80
N ASP A 58 -17.14 -4.36 -3.42
CA ASP A 58 -17.59 -2.98 -3.22
C ASP A 58 -17.68 -2.64 -1.74
N MET A 59 -17.41 -1.39 -1.42
CA MET A 59 -17.17 -0.93 -0.06
C MET A 59 -18.29 0.00 0.37
N GLU A 60 -18.68 -0.14 1.63
CA GLU A 60 -19.46 0.86 2.35
C GLU A 60 -18.52 1.68 3.26
N ALA A 61 -18.86 2.93 3.56
CA ALA A 61 -18.08 3.72 4.50
C ALA A 61 -17.94 3.01 5.86
N GLY A 62 -16.70 2.90 6.35
CA GLY A 62 -16.33 2.20 7.57
C GLY A 62 -15.92 0.74 7.37
N ASP A 63 -16.09 0.18 6.17
CA ASP A 63 -15.70 -1.21 5.87
C ASP A 63 -14.22 -1.48 6.15
N ASP A 64 -13.94 -2.64 6.74
CA ASP A 64 -12.59 -3.11 6.93
C ASP A 64 -12.03 -3.75 5.66
N ARG A 65 -10.80 -3.34 5.30
CA ARG A 65 -9.94 -4.02 4.33
C ARG A 65 -8.58 -4.31 4.97
N LYS A 66 -7.85 -5.21 4.34
CA LYS A 66 -6.47 -5.55 4.71
C LYS A 66 -5.59 -5.43 3.49
N LEU A 67 -4.37 -4.99 3.72
CA LEU A 67 -3.31 -4.95 2.73
C LEU A 67 -2.09 -5.65 3.31
N LEU A 68 -1.49 -6.54 2.53
CA LEU A 68 -0.24 -7.20 2.88
C LEU A 68 0.89 -6.64 2.04
N VAL A 69 2.02 -6.32 2.67
CA VAL A 69 3.28 -5.96 1.99
C VAL A 69 4.39 -6.86 2.53
N ALA A 70 5.12 -7.52 1.64
CA ALA A 70 6.17 -8.47 1.99
C ALA A 70 7.48 -8.14 1.27
N SER A 71 8.59 -8.31 1.98
CA SER A 71 9.94 -8.15 1.47
C SER A 71 10.90 -9.10 2.21
N PRO A 72 11.98 -9.57 1.57
CA PRO A 72 13.11 -10.18 2.28
C PRO A 72 13.86 -9.17 3.17
N GLU A 73 13.74 -7.86 2.91
CA GLU A 73 14.44 -6.80 3.64
C GLU A 73 13.52 -6.17 4.68
N GLU A 74 13.87 -6.33 5.96
CA GLU A 74 13.05 -5.83 7.08
C GLU A 74 13.02 -4.30 7.14
N GLU A 75 14.14 -3.64 6.86
CA GLU A 75 14.27 -2.18 6.88
C GLU A 75 13.39 -1.51 5.81
N LEU A 76 13.23 -2.12 4.63
CA LEU A 76 12.27 -1.65 3.61
C LEU A 76 10.85 -1.66 4.16
N LEU A 77 10.44 -2.76 4.83
CA LEU A 77 9.12 -2.84 5.44
C LEU A 77 8.94 -1.85 6.59
N ALA A 78 10.01 -1.53 7.32
CA ALA A 78 9.98 -0.55 8.39
C ALA A 78 9.72 0.86 7.85
N HIS A 79 10.32 1.24 6.71
CA HIS A 79 10.03 2.50 6.03
C HIS A 79 8.57 2.58 5.58
N VAL A 80 8.07 1.54 4.89
CA VAL A 80 6.67 1.46 4.47
C VAL A 80 5.70 1.56 5.65
N ALA A 81 6.00 0.87 6.76
CA ALA A 81 5.15 0.91 7.94
C ALA A 81 5.19 2.26 8.66
N ALA A 82 6.37 2.88 8.77
CA ALA A 82 6.51 4.20 9.40
C ALA A 82 5.74 5.26 8.62
N ASP A 83 5.91 5.29 7.30
CA ASP A 83 5.21 6.22 6.42
C ASP A 83 3.68 6.06 6.49
N LEU A 84 3.15 4.83 6.46
CA LEU A 84 1.70 4.59 6.60
C LEU A 84 1.14 4.99 7.98
N LEU A 85 1.98 5.09 9.02
CA LEU A 85 1.58 5.57 10.33
C LEU A 85 1.64 7.11 10.43
N GLU A 86 2.60 7.72 9.75
CA GLU A 86 2.76 9.18 9.68
C GLU A 86 1.73 9.82 8.74
N GLU A 87 1.49 9.21 7.58
CA GLU A 87 0.50 9.59 6.57
C GLU A 87 -0.56 8.48 6.40
N PRO A 88 -1.53 8.38 7.33
CA PRO A 88 -2.48 7.27 7.36
C PRO A 88 -3.58 7.34 6.28
N GLU A 89 -3.60 8.38 5.45
CA GLU A 89 -4.51 8.44 4.31
C GLU A 89 -3.95 7.62 3.14
N LEU A 90 -4.71 6.60 2.71
CA LEU A 90 -4.32 5.71 1.63
C LEU A 90 -5.40 5.68 0.54
N ASN A 91 -5.22 6.46 -0.52
CA ASN A 91 -6.12 6.45 -1.67
C ASN A 91 -5.58 5.51 -2.74
N ILE A 92 -6.31 4.44 -3.03
CA ILE A 92 -5.95 3.47 -4.06
C ILE A 92 -6.92 3.64 -5.23
N GLY A 93 -6.53 4.47 -6.20
CA GLY A 93 -7.44 4.88 -7.27
C GLY A 93 -8.59 5.72 -6.68
N GLU A 94 -9.83 5.31 -6.93
CA GLU A 94 -11.03 5.93 -6.34
C GLU A 94 -11.49 5.24 -5.05
N MET A 95 -10.71 4.29 -4.50
CA MET A 95 -11.00 3.63 -3.23
C MET A 95 -10.31 4.38 -2.07
N PRO A 96 -11.05 5.17 -1.25
CA PRO A 96 -10.43 5.97 -0.20
C PRO A 96 -10.33 5.18 1.10
N PHE A 97 -9.10 4.92 1.56
CA PHE A 97 -8.85 4.23 2.82
C PHE A 97 -8.18 5.13 3.86
N ARG A 98 -8.25 4.68 5.10
CA ARG A 98 -7.42 5.12 6.22
C ARG A 98 -6.76 3.90 6.88
N VAL A 99 -5.48 4.01 7.21
CA VAL A 99 -4.73 3.06 8.03
C VAL A 99 -5.10 3.18 9.52
#